data_AF-A0A3D0S943-F1
#
_entry.id   AF-A0A3D0S943-F1
#
_cell.length_a   1.000
_cell.length_b   1.000
_cell.length_c   1.000
_cell.angle_alpha   90.00
_cell.angle_beta   90.00
_cell.angle_gamma   90.00
#
_symmetry.space_group_name_H-M   'P 1'
#
loop_
_entity.id
_entity.type
_entity.pdbx_description
1 polymer ?
#
loop_
_entity_poly.entity_id
_entity_poly.type
_entity_poly.pdbx_seq_one_letter_code
_entity_poly.pdbx_strand_id
1 'polypeptide(L)'
;MRPVTDLKRRVAPFKVESDFDPSGDQPAAIAEISKRINAGEQDVVLLGATGTGKTATVAWVAEQVQRPVLVMQPNKTLAAQFANELRQLFPGNAVEYFVSYYDY
;
A
#
# COMPACT_ATOMS: atom_id res chain seq x y z
N MET A 1 -26.07 8.32 -14.32
CA MET A 1 -24.82 8.24 -15.09
C MET A 1 -23.80 9.07 -14.34
N ARG A 2 -22.78 8.47 -13.70
CA ARG A 2 -21.72 9.26 -13.06
C ARG A 2 -20.99 10.00 -14.18
N PRO A 3 -20.77 11.32 -14.09
CA PRO A 3 -20.01 12.02 -15.10
C PRO A 3 -18.62 11.39 -15.09
N VAL A 4 -18.25 10.78 -16.21
CA VAL A 4 -16.85 10.43 -16.47
C VAL A 4 -16.19 11.76 -16.81
N THR A 5 -15.97 12.58 -15.79
CA THR A 5 -15.18 13.82 -15.91
C THR A 5 -13.83 13.45 -16.49
N ASP A 6 -13.21 14.38 -17.23
CA ASP A 6 -11.91 14.31 -17.92
C ASP A 6 -10.70 13.99 -17.00
N LEU A 7 -10.80 12.93 -16.21
CA LEU A 7 -9.79 12.42 -15.31
C LEU A 7 -8.70 11.76 -16.15
N LYS A 8 -7.78 12.59 -16.62
CA LYS A 8 -6.51 12.12 -17.16
C LYS A 8 -5.71 11.52 -16.00
N ARG A 9 -5.43 10.21 -16.09
CA ARG A 9 -4.51 9.52 -15.17
C ARG A 9 -3.20 10.31 -15.12
N ARG A 10 -2.90 10.91 -13.98
CA ARG A 10 -1.54 11.39 -13.69
C ARG A 10 -0.73 10.19 -13.26
N VAL A 11 0.33 9.90 -14.02
CA VAL A 11 1.33 8.93 -13.59
C VAL A 11 2.30 9.69 -12.70
N ALA A 12 2.01 9.70 -11.41
CA ALA A 12 2.97 10.07 -10.38
C ALA A 12 3.59 8.77 -9.86
N PRO A 13 4.93 8.60 -9.91
CA PRO A 13 5.57 7.48 -9.25
C PRO A 13 5.19 7.44 -7.78
N PHE A 14 4.91 6.25 -7.25
CA PHE A 14 4.82 6.09 -5.79
C PHE A 14 6.18 6.40 -5.19
N LYS A 15 6.18 7.21 -4.14
CA LYS A 15 7.39 7.55 -3.40
C LYS A 15 7.09 7.51 -1.91
N VAL A 16 7.78 6.65 -1.18
CA VAL A 16 7.67 6.60 0.27
C VAL A 16 8.48 7.76 0.86
N GLU A 17 7.87 8.49 1.78
CA GLU A 17 8.53 9.48 2.63
C GLU A 17 8.43 9.00 4.08
N SER A 18 9.59 8.76 4.70
CA SER A 18 9.71 8.17 6.03
C SER A 18 11.05 8.55 6.64
N ASP A 19 11.09 8.82 7.94
CA ASP A 19 12.34 9.00 8.71
C ASP A 19 13.04 7.66 9.00
N PHE A 20 12.41 6.55 8.66
CA PHE A 20 12.90 5.20 8.88
C PHE A 20 13.22 4.50 7.55
N ASP A 21 14.31 3.72 7.57
CA ASP A 21 14.68 2.79 6.51
C ASP A 21 14.22 1.36 6.82
N PRO A 22 14.01 0.51 5.80
CA PRO A 22 13.76 -0.91 6.00
C PRO A 22 14.88 -1.57 6.84
N SER A 23 14.51 -2.31 7.88
CA SER A 23 15.47 -2.92 8.81
C SER A 23 15.08 -4.35 9.20
N GLY A 24 16.01 -5.07 9.83
CA GLY A 24 15.82 -6.49 10.15
C GLY A 24 15.58 -7.33 8.90
N ASP A 25 14.51 -8.11 8.89
CA ASP A 25 14.13 -8.96 7.76
C ASP A 25 13.36 -8.20 6.65
N GLN A 26 12.99 -6.93 6.87
CA GLN A 26 12.21 -6.15 5.92
C GLN A 26 12.89 -6.01 4.55
N PRO A 27 14.19 -5.67 4.43
CA PRO A 27 14.84 -5.51 3.12
C PRO A 27 14.75 -6.77 2.25
N ALA A 28 14.98 -7.94 2.86
CA ALA A 28 14.90 -9.22 2.16
C ALA A 28 13.46 -9.54 1.74
N ALA A 29 12.50 -9.35 2.64
CA ALA A 29 11.07 -9.58 2.35
C ALA A 29 10.56 -8.67 1.22
N ILE A 30 10.92 -7.38 1.24
CA ILE A 30 10.53 -6.41 0.20
C ILE A 30 11.11 -6.83 -1.16
N ALA A 31 12.40 -7.18 -1.20
CA ALA A 31 13.07 -7.60 -2.42
C ALA A 31 12.45 -8.89 -3.00
N GLU A 32 12.19 -9.87 -2.16
CA GLU A 32 11.57 -11.14 -2.57
C GLU A 32 10.15 -10.90 -3.11
N ILE A 33 9.30 -10.22 -2.35
CA ILE A 33 7.90 -9.97 -2.74
C ILE A 33 7.85 -9.19 -4.05
N SER A 34 8.63 -8.10 -4.17
CA SER A 34 8.64 -7.27 -5.37
C SER A 34 9.13 -8.06 -6.59
N LYS A 35 10.15 -8.92 -6.43
CA LYS A 35 10.61 -9.81 -7.49
C LYS A 35 9.51 -10.77 -7.95
N ARG A 36 8.82 -11.42 -7.02
CA ARG A 36 7.75 -12.39 -7.33
C ARG A 36 6.56 -11.73 -8.03
N ILE A 37 6.14 -10.56 -7.55
CA ILE A 37 5.08 -9.76 -8.20
C ILE A 37 5.48 -9.36 -9.63
N ASN A 38 6.73 -8.92 -9.84
CA ASN A 38 7.24 -8.53 -11.15
C ASN A 38 7.46 -9.73 -12.10
N ALA A 39 7.66 -10.93 -11.54
CA ALA A 39 7.71 -12.18 -12.31
C ALA A 39 6.31 -12.66 -12.75
N GLY A 40 5.24 -11.97 -12.36
CA GLY A 40 3.87 -12.31 -12.72
C GLY A 40 3.22 -13.35 -11.81
N GLU A 41 3.81 -13.65 -10.65
CA GLU A 41 3.15 -14.48 -9.64
C GLU A 41 1.86 -13.81 -9.17
N GLN A 42 0.78 -14.59 -9.11
CA GLN A 42 -0.53 -14.08 -8.73
C GLN A 42 -0.69 -13.99 -7.21
N ASP A 43 -0.17 -14.98 -6.48
CA ASP A 43 -0.34 -15.12 -5.04
C ASP A 43 1.02 -15.10 -4.33
N VAL A 44 1.26 -14.07 -3.53
CA VAL A 44 2.48 -13.90 -2.72
C VAL A 44 2.08 -13.65 -1.27
N VAL A 45 2.68 -14.40 -0.34
CA VAL A 45 2.37 -14.34 1.09
C VAL A 45 3.54 -13.75 1.86
N LEU A 46 3.30 -12.66 2.59
CA LEU A 46 4.22 -12.11 3.58
C LEU A 46 3.93 -12.72 4.95
N LEU A 47 4.80 -13.59 5.44
CA LEU A 47 4.74 -14.11 6.81
C LEU A 47 5.45 -13.12 7.75
N GLY A 48 4.69 -12.17 8.29
CA GLY A 48 5.22 -11.14 9.20
C GLY A 48 4.65 -11.23 10.62
N ALA A 49 5.53 -11.31 11.62
CA ALA A 49 5.14 -11.26 13.03
C ALA A 49 4.46 -9.92 13.39
N THR A 50 3.74 -9.87 14.52
CA THR A 50 3.15 -8.63 15.02
C THR A 50 4.26 -7.65 15.44
N GLY A 51 4.10 -6.37 15.11
CA GLY A 51 5.08 -5.33 15.43
C GLY A 51 6.25 -5.18 14.45
N THR A 52 6.33 -5.99 13.38
CA THR A 52 7.45 -5.92 12.41
C THR A 52 7.26 -4.87 11.31
N GLY A 53 6.37 -3.90 11.49
CA GLY A 53 6.17 -2.80 10.52
C GLY A 53 5.56 -3.24 9.17
N LYS A 54 4.60 -4.18 9.18
CA LYS A 54 3.97 -4.70 7.94
C LYS A 54 3.41 -3.61 7.03
N THR A 55 2.85 -2.52 7.57
CA THR A 55 2.36 -1.40 6.75
C THR A 55 3.48 -0.76 5.94
N ALA A 56 4.62 -0.48 6.57
CA ALA A 56 5.78 0.09 5.89
C ALA A 56 6.34 -0.89 4.86
N THR A 57 6.42 -2.20 5.17
CA THR A 57 6.78 -3.24 4.19
C THR A 57 5.89 -3.20 2.96
N VAL A 58 4.56 -3.10 3.12
CA VAL A 58 3.62 -2.99 2.01
C VAL A 58 3.83 -1.70 1.22
N ALA A 59 4.10 -0.57 1.88
CA ALA A 59 4.38 0.70 1.22
C ALA A 59 5.66 0.62 0.37
N TRP A 60 6.76 0.11 0.91
CA TRP A 60 8.02 -0.06 0.16
C TRP A 60 7.88 -1.05 -0.99
N VAL A 61 7.10 -2.13 -0.83
CA VAL A 61 6.76 -3.02 -1.96
C VAL A 61 5.98 -2.25 -3.03
N ALA A 62 4.96 -1.46 -2.65
CA ALA A 62 4.17 -0.66 -3.58
C ALA A 62 5.05 0.33 -4.38
N GLU A 63 6.01 0.95 -3.71
CA GLU A 63 7.03 1.82 -4.33
C GLU A 63 7.94 1.05 -5.29
N GLN A 64 8.36 -0.18 -5.00
CA GLN A 64 9.18 -0.96 -5.94
C GLN A 64 8.39 -1.44 -7.16
N VAL A 65 7.12 -1.78 -7.01
CA VAL A 65 6.31 -2.35 -8.10
C VAL A 65 5.63 -1.29 -8.97
N GLN A 66 5.40 -0.07 -8.46
CA GLN A 66 4.80 1.05 -9.22
C GLN A 66 3.45 0.71 -9.89
N ARG A 67 2.59 -0.05 -9.19
CA ARG A 67 1.28 -0.50 -9.69
C ARG A 67 0.17 -0.04 -8.74
N PRO A 68 -0.96 0.49 -9.25
CA PRO A 68 -2.11 0.84 -8.40
C PRO A 68 -2.47 -0.30 -7.45
N VAL A 69 -2.58 0.01 -6.16
CA VAL A 69 -2.78 -0.98 -5.08
C VAL A 69 -4.18 -0.85 -4.51
N LEU A 70 -4.88 -1.97 -4.34
CA LEU A 70 -6.07 -2.07 -3.51
C LEU A 70 -5.70 -2.84 -2.24
N VAL A 71 -5.87 -2.20 -1.08
CA VAL A 71 -5.65 -2.86 0.21
C VAL A 71 -7.01 -3.17 0.84
N MET A 72 -7.27 -4.44 1.08
CA MET A 72 -8.50 -4.91 1.73
C MET A 72 -8.23 -5.17 3.21
N GLN A 73 -9.07 -4.62 4.08
CA GLN A 73 -8.96 -4.74 5.53
C GLN A 73 -10.26 -5.32 6.09
N PRO A 74 -10.21 -6.14 7.16
CA PRO A 74 -11.36 -6.92 7.60
C PRO A 74 -12.41 -6.11 8.36
N ASN A 75 -12.10 -4.87 8.78
CA ASN A 75 -13.05 -3.99 9.45
C ASN A 75 -12.72 -2.50 9.22
N LYS A 76 -13.69 -1.62 9.51
CA LYS A 76 -13.56 -0.17 9.31
C LYS A 76 -12.40 0.44 10.12
N THR A 77 -12.19 -0.02 11.34
CA THR A 77 -11.14 0.49 12.25
C THR A 77 -9.74 0.26 11.69
N LEU A 78 -9.41 -0.99 11.33
CA LEU A 78 -8.11 -1.33 10.73
C LEU A 78 -7.94 -0.67 9.37
N ALA A 79 -9.00 -0.57 8.57
CA ALA A 79 -8.98 0.14 7.30
C ALA A 79 -8.62 1.62 7.48
N ALA A 80 -9.20 2.29 8.48
CA ALA A 80 -8.93 3.70 8.76
C ALA A 80 -7.50 3.91 9.30
N GLN A 81 -7.04 3.05 10.21
CA GLN A 81 -5.66 3.07 10.72
C GLN A 81 -4.65 2.91 9.58
N PHE A 82 -4.81 1.87 8.77
CA PHE A 82 -3.91 1.57 7.65
C PHE A 82 -3.91 2.69 6.60
N ALA A 83 -5.07 3.26 6.26
CA ALA A 83 -5.15 4.37 5.32
C ALA A 83 -4.44 5.63 5.84
N ASN A 84 -4.53 5.92 7.14
CA ASN A 84 -3.82 7.05 7.73
C ASN A 84 -2.31 6.84 7.75
N GLU A 85 -1.84 5.64 8.08
CA GLU A 85 -0.42 5.28 7.98
C GLU A 85 0.10 5.42 6.54
N LEU A 86 -0.65 4.92 5.55
CA LEU A 86 -0.28 5.08 4.14
C LEU A 86 -0.27 6.55 3.69
N ARG A 87 -1.18 7.40 4.17
CA ARG A 87 -1.16 8.85 3.86
C ARG A 87 0.11 9.53 4.37
N GLN A 88 0.61 9.11 5.53
CA GLN A 88 1.86 9.60 6.08
C GLN A 88 3.06 9.13 5.25
N LEU A 89 3.05 7.87 4.81
CA LEU A 89 4.11 7.30 3.99
C LEU A 89 4.10 7.79 2.53
N PHE A 90 2.94 8.21 2.00
CA PHE A 90 2.79 8.65 0.62
C PHE A 90 2.16 10.06 0.50
N PRO A 91 2.78 11.10 1.09
CA PRO A 91 2.20 12.45 1.11
C PRO A 91 2.05 13.06 -0.29
N GLY A 92 2.85 12.59 -1.26
CA GLY A 92 2.80 13.01 -2.66
C GLY A 92 1.88 12.18 -3.58
N ASN A 93 1.22 11.14 -3.07
CA ASN A 93 0.37 10.25 -3.87
C ASN A 93 -1.09 10.22 -3.38
N ALA A 94 -1.99 9.75 -4.24
CA ALA A 94 -3.40 9.62 -3.89
C ALA A 94 -3.63 8.37 -3.02
N VAL A 95 -3.93 8.59 -1.74
CA VAL A 95 -4.31 7.53 -0.78
C VAL A 95 -5.77 7.72 -0.37
N GLU A 96 -6.63 6.93 -1.00
CA GLU A 96 -8.08 6.99 -0.85
C GLU A 96 -8.61 5.96 0.15
N TYR A 97 -9.70 6.31 0.83
CA TYR A 97 -10.37 5.45 1.80
C TYR A 97 -11.80 5.15 1.33
N PHE A 98 -12.10 3.88 1.08
CA PHE A 98 -13.39 3.45 0.53
C PHE A 98 -14.05 2.41 1.43
N VAL A 99 -15.14 2.80 2.10
CA VAL A 99 -15.95 1.93 2.96
C VAL A 99 -17.44 2.25 2.78
N SER A 100 -18.32 1.39 3.29
CA SER A 100 -19.74 1.70 3.38
C SER A 100 -19.96 2.97 4.22
N TYR A 101 -20.73 3.90 3.67
CA TYR A 101 -21.16 5.13 4.34
C TYR A 101 -22.35 4.91 5.30
N TYR A 102 -22.88 3.68 5.37
CA TYR A 102 -23.88 3.31 6.36
C TYR A 102 -23.20 2.90 7.68
N ASP A 103 -23.68 3.47 8.77
CA ASP A 103 -23.37 3.09 10.13
C ASP A 103 -24.44 2.09 10.60
N TYR A 104 -24.09 0.81 10.63
CA TYR A 104 -24.88 -0.24 11.26
C TYR A 104 -24.30 -0.54 12.64
#